data_AF-A0A920FY09-F1
#
_entry.id   AF-A0A920FY09-F1
#
_cell.length_a   1.000
_cell.length_b   1.000
_cell.length_c   1.000
_cell.angle_alpha   90.00
_cell.angle_beta   90.00
_cell.angle_gamma   90.00
#
_symmetry.space_group_name_H-M   'P 1'
#
loop_
_entity.id
_entity.type
_entity.pdbx_description
1 polymer ?
#
loop_
_entity_poly.entity_id
_entity_poly.type
_entity_poly.pdbx_seq_one_letter_code
_entity_poly.pdbx_strand_id
1 'polypeptide(L)'
;MIYYIDSRIKIKNINISNDLSHRIQLIYNKNSLKIYNDSKCTNLNNAVYKNNLINSSKKILILGGILKKQDKNLKFNIKNTLVLTFGNQRDLFINQLNLIDSNYFKFNRLS
;
A
#
# COMPACT_ATOMS: atom_id res chain seq x y z
N MET A 1 -5.04 10.65 -23.09
CA MET A 1 -3.99 10.33 -24.08
C MET A 1 -3.73 8.84 -24.02
N ILE A 2 -4.03 8.11 -25.09
CA ILE A 2 -3.82 6.66 -25.19
C ILE A 2 -2.61 6.48 -26.11
N TYR A 3 -1.57 5.81 -25.61
CA TYR A 3 -0.37 5.50 -26.37
C TYR A 3 -0.49 4.08 -26.91
N TYR A 4 -0.39 3.93 -28.23
CA TYR A 4 -0.37 2.62 -28.88
C TYR A 4 1.07 2.13 -28.98
N ILE A 5 1.33 0.94 -28.47
CA ILE A 5 2.64 0.28 -28.61
C ILE A 5 2.59 -0.54 -29.90
N ASP A 6 3.55 -0.31 -30.79
CA ASP A 6 3.65 -1.05 -32.05
C ASP A 6 3.96 -2.54 -31.76
N SER A 7 3.09 -3.43 -32.23
CA SER A 7 3.19 -4.88 -32.05
C SER A 7 4.45 -5.49 -32.70
N ARG A 8 5.12 -4.75 -33.58
CA ARG A 8 6.38 -5.13 -34.23
C ARG A 8 7.61 -4.83 -33.40
N ILE A 9 7.47 -4.09 -32.28
CA ILE A 9 8.55 -3.94 -31.31
C ILE A 9 8.83 -5.33 -30.72
N LYS A 10 9.83 -6.01 -31.28
CA LYS A 10 10.40 -7.20 -30.65
C LYS A 10 11.06 -6.74 -29.38
N ILE A 11 10.40 -7.02 -28.26
CA ILE A 11 10.90 -6.62 -26.95
C ILE A 11 12.12 -7.47 -26.60
N LYS A 12 13.28 -7.10 -27.13
CA LYS A 12 14.57 -7.68 -26.75
C LYS A 12 15.04 -6.93 -25.51
N ASN A 13 15.15 -7.64 -24.40
CA ASN A 13 15.60 -7.15 -23.09
C ASN A 13 14.68 -6.11 -22.45
N ILE A 14 13.57 -6.57 -21.87
CA ILE A 14 12.90 -5.83 -20.78
C ILE A 14 13.80 -5.90 -19.56
N ASN A 15 14.73 -4.95 -19.45
CA ASN A 15 15.15 -4.42 -18.16
C ASN A 15 14.17 -3.34 -17.66
N ILE A 16 12.94 -3.27 -18.21
CA ILE A 16 11.84 -2.39 -17.74
C ILE A 16 11.49 -2.66 -16.26
N SER A 17 11.87 -3.81 -15.70
CA SER A 17 11.39 -4.31 -14.42
C SER A 17 11.99 -3.67 -13.16
N ASN A 18 13.01 -2.80 -13.27
CA ASN A 18 13.63 -2.14 -12.11
C ASN A 18 13.47 -0.60 -12.07
N ASP A 19 12.86 0.01 -13.09
CA ASP A 19 12.88 1.48 -13.24
C ASP A 19 11.88 2.24 -12.36
N LEU A 20 10.92 1.54 -11.74
CA LEU A 20 9.93 2.17 -10.86
C LEU A 20 10.30 1.99 -9.39
N SER A 21 11.29 2.77 -8.94
CA SER A 21 11.65 2.87 -7.52
C SER A 21 10.42 3.11 -6.63
N HIS A 22 10.44 2.52 -5.42
CA HIS A 22 9.39 2.65 -4.41
C HIS A 22 7.99 2.13 -4.77
N ARG A 23 7.90 1.15 -5.69
CA ARG A 23 6.67 0.38 -5.95
C ARG A 23 6.86 -1.07 -5.50
N ILE A 24 6.24 -1.46 -4.37
CA ILE A 24 6.36 -2.80 -3.76
C ILE A 24 7.82 -3.29 -3.72
N GLN A 25 8.76 -2.38 -3.43
CA GLN A 25 10.18 -2.66 -3.46
C GLN A 25 10.59 -3.39 -2.19
N LEU A 26 11.11 -4.62 -2.29
CA LEU A 26 11.67 -5.32 -1.15
C LEU A 26 12.98 -4.63 -0.71
N ILE A 27 12.98 -3.94 0.43
CA ILE A 27 14.13 -3.18 0.95
C ILE A 27 14.86 -3.89 2.09
N TYR A 28 14.21 -4.88 2.71
CA TYR A 28 14.82 -5.70 3.75
C TYR A 28 14.24 -7.11 3.70
N ASN A 29 15.11 -8.11 3.76
CA ASN A 29 14.74 -9.51 3.79
C ASN A 29 15.73 -10.27 4.68
N LYS A 30 15.31 -10.56 5.92
CA LYS A 30 16.11 -11.35 6.85
C LYS A 30 15.19 -12.24 7.67
N ASN A 31 15.53 -13.54 7.73
CA ASN A 31 14.74 -14.55 8.42
C ASN A 31 13.28 -14.53 7.93
N SER A 32 12.33 -14.38 8.85
CA SER A 32 10.89 -14.27 8.55
C SER A 32 10.41 -12.84 8.33
N LEU A 33 11.28 -11.83 8.44
CA LEU A 33 10.93 -10.42 8.27
C LEU A 33 11.23 -9.94 6.85
N LYS A 34 10.18 -9.49 6.16
CA LYS A 34 10.27 -8.80 4.87
C LYS A 34 9.69 -7.40 5.02
N ILE A 35 10.42 -6.40 4.56
CA ILE A 35 9.97 -5.00 4.53
C ILE A 35 9.88 -4.55 3.08
N TYR A 36 8.69 -4.11 2.71
CA TYR A 36 8.38 -3.61 1.39
C TYR A 36 8.18 -2.10 1.44
N ASN A 37 8.91 -1.35 0.62
CA ASN A 37 8.71 0.07 0.41
C ASN A 37 7.78 0.29 -0.79
N ASP A 38 6.60 0.82 -0.51
CA ASP A 38 5.62 1.19 -1.51
C ASP A 38 5.23 2.68 -1.38
N SER A 39 6.20 3.56 -1.10
CA SER A 39 5.94 4.98 -0.82
C SER A 39 5.27 5.76 -1.96
N LYS A 40 5.30 5.24 -3.21
CA LYS A 40 4.54 5.82 -4.33
C LYS A 40 3.05 5.45 -4.30
N CYS A 41 2.61 4.64 -3.35
CA CYS A 41 1.20 4.31 -3.15
C CYS A 41 0.47 5.43 -2.42
N THR A 42 -0.07 6.38 -3.20
CA THR A 42 -0.75 7.58 -2.70
C THR A 42 -2.28 7.45 -2.61
N ASN A 43 -2.81 6.22 -2.72
CA ASN A 43 -4.26 5.95 -2.69
C ASN A 43 -4.54 4.80 -1.72
N LEU A 44 -5.53 4.98 -0.83
CA LEU A 44 -5.87 4.00 0.20
C LEU A 44 -6.33 2.66 -0.39
N ASN A 45 -7.15 2.68 -1.45
CA ASN A 45 -7.59 1.46 -2.13
C ASN A 45 -6.40 0.62 -2.60
N ASN A 46 -5.41 1.26 -3.23
CA ASN A 46 -4.21 0.56 -3.70
C ASN A 46 -3.39 -0.01 -2.54
N ALA A 47 -3.28 0.71 -1.43
CA ALA A 47 -2.56 0.24 -0.26
C ALA A 47 -3.26 -1.00 0.35
N VAL A 48 -4.59 -0.96 0.48
CA VAL A 48 -5.38 -2.07 1.01
C VAL A 48 -5.35 -3.27 0.08
N TYR A 49 -5.53 -3.05 -1.23
CA TYR A 49 -5.46 -4.09 -2.25
C TYR A 49 -4.14 -4.83 -2.20
N LYS A 50 -3.01 -4.11 -2.22
CA LYS A 50 -1.67 -4.70 -2.15
C LYS A 50 -1.42 -5.42 -0.83
N ASN A 51 -1.85 -4.84 0.30
CA ASN A 51 -1.74 -5.50 1.60
C ASN A 51 -2.48 -6.85 1.64
N ASN A 52 -3.67 -6.92 1.03
CA ASN A 52 -4.45 -8.14 0.99
C ASN A 52 -3.88 -9.21 0.04
N LEU A 53 -3.14 -8.80 -1.01
CA LEU A 53 -2.41 -9.74 -1.88
C LEU A 53 -1.25 -10.44 -1.18
N ILE A 54 -0.71 -9.86 -0.09
CA ILE A 54 0.35 -10.51 0.68
C ILE A 54 -0.26 -11.69 1.45
N ASN A 55 0.10 -12.90 1.05
CA ASN A 55 -0.31 -14.15 1.69
C ASN A 55 0.49 -14.39 2.99
N SER A 56 0.14 -13.62 4.03
CA SER A 56 0.66 -13.78 5.38
C SER A 56 -0.46 -13.55 6.39
N SER A 57 -0.50 -14.36 7.45
CA SER A 57 -1.40 -14.17 8.59
C SER A 57 -0.91 -13.11 9.59
N LYS A 58 0.34 -12.64 9.44
CA LYS A 58 0.96 -11.62 10.28
C LYS A 58 1.55 -10.53 9.40
N LYS A 59 0.82 -9.42 9.26
CA LYS A 59 1.21 -8.27 8.42
C LYS A 59 1.13 -6.99 9.23
N ILE A 60 2.01 -6.05 8.91
CA ILE A 60 1.95 -4.68 9.43
C ILE A 60 1.83 -3.75 8.22
N LEU A 61 0.77 -2.94 8.21
CA LEU A 61 0.54 -1.92 7.19
C LEU A 61 0.69 -0.54 7.84
N ILE A 62 1.61 0.27 7.31
CA ILE A 62 1.86 1.63 7.80
C ILE A 62 1.22 2.61 6.80
N LEU A 63 0.27 3.42 7.28
CA LEU A 63 -0.43 4.44 6.50
C LEU A 63 -0.17 5.84 7.08
N GLY A 64 -0.08 6.83 6.20
CA GLY A 64 0.09 8.22 6.60
C GLY A 64 -0.08 9.16 5.43
N GLY A 65 0.13 10.45 5.70
CA GLY A 65 0.00 11.52 4.70
C GLY A 65 -1.43 12.04 4.54
N ILE A 66 -1.71 12.63 3.38
CA ILE A 66 -2.99 13.25 3.04
C ILE A 66 -3.88 12.25 2.32
N LEU A 67 -5.05 12.00 2.88
CA LEU A 67 -6.07 11.14 2.33
C LEU A 67 -6.72 11.82 1.12
N LYS A 68 -6.68 11.16 -0.03
CA LYS A 68 -7.37 11.65 -1.23
C LYS A 68 -8.87 11.60 -1.02
N LYS A 69 -9.60 12.53 -1.64
CA LYS A 69 -11.06 12.57 -1.60
C LYS A 69 -11.60 11.25 -2.15
N GLN A 70 -12.45 10.61 -1.37
CA GLN A 70 -13.16 9.39 -1.73
C GLN A 70 -14.57 9.43 -1.16
N ASP A 71 -15.44 8.55 -1.67
CA ASP A 71 -16.81 8.44 -1.16
C ASP A 71 -16.78 8.10 0.33
N LYS A 72 -17.59 8.81 1.12
CA LYS A 72 -17.70 8.62 2.58
C LYS A 72 -18.28 7.24 2.93
N ASN A 73 -19.09 6.67 2.03
CA ASN A 73 -19.72 5.36 2.24
C ASN A 73 -18.81 4.21 1.84
N LEU A 74 -17.71 4.48 1.14
CA LEU A 74 -16.79 3.45 0.69
C LEU A 74 -15.83 3.07 1.82
N LYS A 75 -15.89 1.80 2.24
CA LYS A 75 -14.94 1.20 3.18
C LYS A 75 -14.16 0.08 2.52
N PHE A 76 -12.86 0.03 2.79
CA PHE A 76 -11.97 -1.01 2.29
C PHE A 76 -11.74 -2.08 3.35
N ASN A 77 -11.96 -3.34 2.99
CA ASN A 77 -11.73 -4.48 3.87
C ASN A 77 -10.23 -4.73 4.03
N ILE A 78 -9.73 -4.68 5.27
CA ILE A 78 -8.37 -5.11 5.64
C ILE A 78 -8.49 -6.41 6.43
N LYS A 79 -7.70 -7.42 6.06
CA LYS A 79 -7.70 -8.74 6.69
C LYS A 79 -6.34 -9.09 7.30
N ASN A 80 -6.33 -9.72 8.47
CA ASN A 80 -5.13 -10.30 9.11
C ASN A 80 -3.94 -9.31 9.20
N THR A 81 -4.20 -8.07 9.59
CA THR A 81 -3.22 -6.99 9.51
C THR A 81 -3.24 -6.10 10.75
N LEU A 82 -2.05 -5.76 11.26
CA LEU A 82 -1.85 -4.65 12.17
C LEU A 82 -1.70 -3.36 11.36
N VAL A 83 -2.67 -2.45 11.45
CA VAL A 83 -2.63 -1.16 10.77
C VAL A 83 -2.06 -0.11 11.72
N LEU A 84 -1.03 0.60 11.27
CA LEU A 84 -0.39 1.69 11.99
C LEU A 84 -0.60 2.99 11.21
N THR A 85 -1.10 4.03 11.87
CA THR A 85 -1.39 5.32 11.22
C THR A 85 -0.67 6.49 11.87
N PHE A 86 -0.12 7.38 11.05
CA PHE A 86 0.60 8.59 11.50
C PHE A 86 0.30 9.80 10.61
N GLY A 87 0.80 10.98 11.02
CA GLY A 87 0.59 12.24 10.31
C GLY A 87 -0.71 12.96 10.66
N ASN A 88 -0.94 14.08 9.97
CA ASN A 88 -2.02 15.04 10.28
C ASN A 88 -3.43 14.47 10.08
N GLN A 89 -3.60 13.54 9.14
CA GLN A 89 -4.91 12.95 8.82
C GLN A 89 -5.08 11.52 9.34
N ARG A 90 -4.25 11.09 10.31
CA ARG A 90 -4.27 9.73 10.87
C ARG A 90 -5.66 9.29 11.37
N ASP A 91 -6.44 10.22 11.93
CA ASP A 91 -7.76 9.93 12.47
C ASP A 91 -8.83 9.75 11.37
N LEU A 92 -8.55 10.13 10.12
CA LEU A 92 -9.48 9.97 9.00
C LEU A 92 -9.46 8.56 8.39
N PHE A 93 -8.33 7.84 8.49
CA PHE A 93 -8.18 6.53 7.87
C PHE A 93 -9.17 5.50 8.41
N ILE A 94 -9.39 5.47 9.73
CA ILE A 94 -10.29 4.48 10.35
C ILE A 94 -11.71 4.54 9.80
N ASN A 95 -12.18 5.72 9.37
CA ASN A 95 -13.53 5.90 8.83
C ASN A 95 -13.72 5.18 7.48
N GLN A 96 -12.63 4.87 6.78
CA GLN A 96 -12.61 4.28 5.44
C GLN A 96 -12.15 2.83 5.44
N LEU A 97 -11.97 2.24 6.62
CA LEU A 97 -11.48 0.88 6.77
C LEU A 97 -12.53 0.03 7.47
N ASN A 98 -12.63 -1.21 7.01
CA ASN A 98 -13.33 -2.28 7.71
C ASN A 98 -12.30 -3.33 8.11
N LEU A 99 -12.09 -3.50 9.42
CA LEU A 99 -11.04 -4.34 9.99
C LEU A 99 -11.60 -5.75 10.26
N ILE A 100 -11.01 -6.76 9.63
CA ILE A 100 -11.36 -8.16 9.78
C ILE A 100 -10.13 -8.88 10.33
N ASP A 101 -10.23 -9.47 11.52
CA ASP A 101 -9.08 -10.12 12.21
C ASP A 101 -7.83 -9.22 12.24
N SER A 102 -8.06 -7.93 12.47
CA SER A 102 -7.06 -6.87 12.29
C SER A 102 -7.11 -5.89 13.46
N ASN A 103 -5.95 -5.35 13.81
CA ASN A 103 -5.82 -4.33 14.86
C ASN A 103 -5.44 -2.98 14.24
N TYR A 104 -5.78 -1.88 14.90
CA TYR A 104 -5.49 -0.53 14.44
C TYR A 104 -4.89 0.32 15.56
N PHE A 105 -3.75 0.94 15.28
CA PHE A 105 -3.09 1.86 16.18
C PHE A 105 -2.80 3.17 15.47
N LYS A 106 -2.86 4.25 16.23
CA LYS A 106 -2.50 5.59 15.79
C LYS A 106 -1.36 6.13 16.64
N PHE A 107 -0.36 6.71 16.00
CA PHE A 107 0.71 7.39 16.71
C PHE A 107 0.21 8.74 17.24
N ASN A 108 0.41 9.00 18.53
CA ASN A 108 -0.06 10.25 19.15
C ASN A 108 0.76 11.48 18.75
N ARG A 109 2.06 11.31 18.48
CA ARG A 109 3.02 12.40 18.25
C ARG A 109 4.06 12.06 17.17
N LEU A 110 3.58 11.57 16.03
CA LEU A 110 4.41 11.31 14.85
C LEU A 110 3.77 12.02 13.66
N SER A 111 4.35 13.16 13.27
CA SER A 111 3.95 14.00 12.14
C SER A 111 4.65 13.57 10.86
#